data_AF-A0AAW4EN46-F1
#
_entry.id   AF-A0AAW4EN46-F1
#
_cell.length_a   1.000
_cell.length_b   1.000
_cell.length_c   1.000
_cell.angle_alpha   90.00
_cell.angle_beta   90.00
_cell.angle_gamma   90.00
#
_symmetry.space_group_name_H-M   'P 1'
#
loop_
_entity.id
_entity.type
_entity.pdbx_description
1 polymer ?
#
loop_
_entity_poly.entity_id
_entity_poly.type
_entity_poly.pdbx_seq_one_letter_code
_entity_poly.pdbx_strand_id
1 'polypeptide(L)'
;MLNRMLGLATVAVLAFTAGHAGAASGLSPTFDACTGKAQGAIEQAACLSSEAERQDRRLNQAYKQLQGRLDSAGKARLVAAQRSWLQWRESEGALEAALYDSQPVDNLQQARNDAERLRVRADQLEAYLRLVG
;
A
#
# COMPACT_ATOMS: atom_id res chain seq x y z
N MET A 1 -25.65 28.09 -56.92
CA MET A 1 -25.28 26.78 -56.34
C MET A 1 -24.40 27.04 -55.13
N LEU A 2 -24.86 26.64 -53.94
CA LEU A 2 -24.26 26.93 -52.63
C LEU A 2 -22.88 26.29 -52.48
N ASN A 3 -21.84 27.07 -52.17
CA ASN A 3 -20.57 26.55 -51.68
C ASN A 3 -20.65 26.45 -50.15
N ARG A 4 -20.56 25.23 -49.61
CA ARG A 4 -20.75 24.93 -48.19
C ARG A 4 -19.52 25.37 -47.40
N MET A 5 -19.70 26.35 -46.52
CA MET A 5 -18.72 26.67 -45.47
C MET A 5 -18.62 25.46 -44.52
N LEU A 6 -17.49 24.76 -44.54
CA LEU A 6 -17.13 23.80 -43.50
C LEU A 6 -16.46 24.58 -42.37
N GLY A 7 -17.22 24.94 -41.34
CA GLY A 7 -16.68 25.48 -40.10
C GLY A 7 -15.94 24.38 -39.34
N LEU A 8 -14.64 24.56 -39.12
CA LEU A 8 -13.88 23.75 -38.16
C LEU A 8 -14.33 24.12 -36.75
N ALA A 9 -15.18 23.29 -36.15
CA ALA A 9 -15.44 23.34 -34.72
C ALA A 9 -14.23 22.73 -33.98
N THR A 10 -13.33 23.59 -33.50
CA THR A 10 -12.27 23.19 -32.55
C THR A 10 -12.91 22.79 -31.24
N VAL A 11 -12.98 21.48 -30.98
CA VAL A 11 -13.29 20.94 -29.64
C VAL A 11 -12.05 21.12 -28.78
N ALA A 12 -12.10 22.08 -27.84
CA ALA A 12 -11.08 22.23 -26.81
C ALA A 12 -11.19 21.07 -25.83
N VAL A 13 -10.26 20.10 -25.93
CA VAL A 13 -10.13 19.01 -24.96
C VAL A 13 -9.56 19.60 -23.67
N LEU A 14 -10.40 19.76 -22.64
CA LEU A 14 -9.95 20.05 -21.29
C LEU A 14 -9.24 18.80 -20.74
N ALA A 15 -7.91 18.84 -20.73
CA ALA A 15 -7.09 17.82 -20.09
C ALA A 15 -7.31 17.89 -18.56
N PHE A 16 -8.18 17.04 -18.02
CA PHE A 16 -8.32 16.82 -16.59
C PHE A 16 -7.06 16.07 -16.10
N THR A 17 -6.02 16.80 -15.71
CA THR A 17 -4.92 16.19 -14.96
C THR A 17 -5.42 15.91 -13.55
N ALA A 18 -6.11 14.78 -13.37
CA ALA A 18 -6.33 14.23 -12.05
C ALA A 18 -4.94 13.97 -11.44
N GLY A 19 -4.54 14.84 -10.51
CA GLY A 19 -3.33 14.65 -9.71
C GLY A 19 -3.48 13.38 -8.90
N HIS A 20 -3.01 12.27 -9.46
CA HIS A 20 -2.81 11.05 -8.70
C HIS A 20 -1.65 11.37 -7.77
N ALA A 21 -1.95 11.67 -6.51
CA ALA A 21 -0.95 11.63 -5.45
C ALA A 21 -0.36 10.22 -5.47
N GLY A 22 0.79 10.06 -6.14
CA GLY A 22 1.40 8.76 -6.35
C GLY A 22 1.61 8.10 -5.00
N ALA A 23 0.97 6.95 -4.78
CA ALA A 23 1.40 6.06 -3.73
C ALA A 23 2.89 5.83 -3.93
N ALA A 24 3.70 6.02 -2.89
CA ALA A 24 5.13 5.82 -2.96
C ALA A 24 5.39 4.44 -3.60
N SER A 25 6.07 4.43 -4.75
CA SER A 25 6.29 3.22 -5.52
C SER A 25 7.36 2.39 -4.83
N GLY A 26 6.95 1.48 -3.94
CA GLY A 26 7.82 0.52 -3.26
C GLY A 26 7.90 0.70 -1.74
N LEU A 27 8.65 -0.21 -1.10
CA LEU A 27 8.97 -0.20 0.34
C LEU A 27 9.83 1.03 0.70
N SER A 28 10.16 1.20 1.98
CA SER A 28 10.79 2.44 2.46
C SER A 28 12.20 2.67 1.89
N PRO A 29 12.66 3.94 1.78
CA PRO A 29 14.06 4.22 1.45
C PRO A 29 15.06 3.60 2.44
N THR A 30 14.64 3.35 3.69
CA THR A 30 15.46 2.63 4.67
C THR A 30 15.62 1.16 4.31
N PHE A 31 14.58 0.54 3.75
CA PHE A 31 14.67 -0.81 3.20
C PHE A 31 15.60 -0.86 1.99
N ASP A 32 15.50 0.09 1.06
CA ASP A 32 16.39 0.17 -0.11
C ASP A 32 17.87 0.29 0.32
N ALA A 33 18.15 1.14 1.31
CA ALA A 33 19.49 1.30 1.87
C ALA A 33 20.01 0.04 2.59
N CYS A 34 19.12 -0.74 3.21
CA CYS A 34 19.46 -2.00 3.88
C CYS A 34 19.81 -3.08 2.86
N THR A 35 18.93 -3.30 1.88
CA THR A 35 19.10 -4.33 0.85
C THR A 35 20.29 -4.05 -0.06
N GLY A 36 20.63 -2.79 -0.32
CA GLY A 36 21.85 -2.40 -1.04
C GLY A 36 23.17 -2.76 -0.34
N LYS A 37 23.14 -3.12 0.96
CA LYS A 37 24.30 -3.57 1.75
C LYS A 37 24.26 -5.05 2.11
N ALA A 38 23.14 -5.73 1.88
CA ALA A 38 22.94 -7.13 2.25
C ALA A 38 23.81 -8.06 1.40
N GLN A 39 24.49 -9.01 2.03
CA GLN A 39 25.43 -9.95 1.40
C GLN A 39 24.94 -11.40 1.46
N GLY A 40 23.67 -11.62 1.16
CA GLY A 40 23.07 -12.94 1.17
C GLY A 40 21.65 -12.94 1.70
N ALA A 41 21.04 -14.12 1.73
CA ALA A 41 19.64 -14.27 2.10
C ALA A 41 19.37 -13.94 3.58
N ILE A 42 20.34 -14.13 4.47
CA ILE A 42 20.19 -13.82 5.90
C ILE A 42 20.03 -12.30 6.11
N GLU A 43 20.91 -11.50 5.51
CA GLU A 43 20.85 -10.05 5.59
C GLU A 43 19.60 -9.50 4.88
N GLN A 44 19.20 -10.11 3.75
CA GLN A 44 17.96 -9.75 3.06
C GLN A 44 16.73 -10.02 3.95
N ALA A 45 16.69 -11.16 4.65
CA ALA A 45 15.61 -11.48 5.59
C ALA A 45 15.57 -10.47 6.76
N ALA A 46 16.72 -10.07 7.28
CA ALA A 46 16.80 -9.06 8.35
C ALA A 46 16.28 -7.69 7.88
N CYS A 47 16.60 -7.28 6.64
CA CYS A 47 16.06 -6.06 6.04
C CYS A 47 14.55 -6.11 5.90
N LEU A 48 14.00 -7.24 5.42
CA LEU A 48 12.56 -7.43 5.27
C LEU A 48 11.82 -7.43 6.60
N SER A 49 12.36 -8.10 7.62
CA SER A 49 11.79 -8.10 8.97
C SER A 49 11.72 -6.67 9.55
N SER A 50 12.82 -5.92 9.44
CA SER A 50 12.89 -4.52 9.89
C SER A 50 11.91 -3.61 9.15
N GLU A 51 11.68 -3.89 7.87
CA GLU A 51 10.74 -3.14 7.04
C GLU A 51 9.29 -3.48 7.38
N ALA A 52 8.96 -4.76 7.56
CA ALA A 52 7.63 -5.18 8.01
C ALA A 52 7.27 -4.50 9.34
N GLU A 53 8.18 -4.51 10.33
CA GLU A 53 7.95 -3.80 11.59
C GLU A 53 7.73 -2.29 11.40
N ARG A 54 8.46 -1.65 10.49
CA ARG A 54 8.29 -0.22 10.20
C ARG A 54 6.90 0.06 9.64
N GLN A 55 6.47 -0.73 8.66
CA GLN A 55 5.18 -0.55 8.02
C GLN A 55 4.02 -0.91 8.97
N ASP A 56 4.20 -1.91 9.84
CA ASP A 56 3.21 -2.23 10.89
C ASP A 56 3.06 -1.10 11.91
N ARG A 57 4.18 -0.52 12.39
CA ARG A 57 4.12 0.66 13.27
C ARG A 57 3.40 1.83 12.61
N ARG A 58 3.70 2.10 11.33
CA ARG A 58 3.07 3.16 10.53
C ARG A 58 1.57 2.93 10.37
N LEU A 59 1.16 1.72 10.01
CA LEU A 59 -0.24 1.29 9.94
C LEU A 59 -0.95 1.53 11.27
N ASN A 60 -0.39 1.04 12.38
CA ASN A 60 -0.99 1.16 13.70
C ASN A 60 -1.12 2.62 14.18
N GLN A 61 -0.16 3.47 13.82
CA GLN A 61 -0.23 4.90 14.06
C GLN A 61 -1.39 5.54 13.28
N ALA A 62 -1.49 5.29 11.97
CA ALA A 62 -2.57 5.82 11.14
C ALA A 62 -3.95 5.32 11.61
N TYR A 63 -4.06 4.04 11.98
CA TYR A 63 -5.27 3.44 12.55
C TYR A 63 -5.73 4.17 13.82
N LYS A 64 -4.83 4.41 14.78
CA LYS A 64 -5.16 5.12 16.03
C LYS A 64 -5.57 6.57 15.78
N GLN A 65 -4.89 7.25 14.86
CA GLN A 65 -5.24 8.63 14.48
C GLN A 65 -6.62 8.69 13.84
N LEU A 66 -6.91 7.77 12.90
CA LEU A 66 -8.20 7.71 12.23
C LEU A 66 -9.33 7.37 13.20
N GLN A 67 -9.10 6.44 14.14
CA GLN A 67 -10.05 6.20 15.24
C GLN A 67 -10.34 7.49 16.01
N GLY A 68 -9.35 8.32 16.32
CA GLY A 68 -9.53 9.57 17.04
C GLY A 68 -10.36 10.63 16.29
N ARG A 69 -10.44 10.55 14.95
CA ARG A 69 -11.17 11.52 14.10
C ARG A 69 -12.61 11.11 13.81
N LEU A 70 -12.94 9.82 13.92
CA LEU A 70 -14.26 9.29 13.55
C LEU A 70 -15.27 9.35 14.72
N ASP A 71 -16.54 9.48 14.38
CA ASP A 71 -17.65 9.26 15.32
C ASP A 71 -17.78 7.78 15.70
N SER A 72 -18.71 7.45 16.62
CA SER A 72 -18.88 6.07 17.10
C SER A 72 -19.21 5.08 15.97
N ALA A 73 -20.02 5.50 15.01
CA ALA A 73 -20.43 4.65 13.89
C ALA A 73 -19.27 4.44 12.89
N GLY A 74 -18.48 5.47 12.62
CA GLY A 74 -17.26 5.40 11.81
C GLY A 74 -16.18 4.54 12.47
N LYS A 75 -15.95 4.70 13.77
CA LYS A 75 -15.04 3.85 14.56
C LYS A 75 -15.41 2.37 14.44
N ALA A 76 -16.70 2.02 14.59
CA ALA A 76 -17.16 0.64 14.45
C ALA A 76 -16.87 0.07 13.05
N ARG A 77 -17.10 0.86 12.00
CA ARG A 77 -16.78 0.46 10.62
C ARG A 77 -15.29 0.30 10.38
N LEU A 78 -14.45 1.21 10.91
CA LEU A 78 -13.00 1.11 10.83
C LEU A 78 -12.48 -0.17 11.50
N VAL A 79 -12.97 -0.49 12.71
CA VAL A 79 -12.60 -1.72 13.43
C VAL A 79 -12.98 -2.97 12.63
N ALA A 80 -14.19 -3.02 12.09
CA ALA A 80 -14.64 -4.13 11.26
C ALA A 80 -13.75 -4.30 10.01
N ALA A 81 -13.50 -3.21 9.28
CA ALA A 81 -12.66 -3.22 8.09
C ALA A 81 -11.21 -3.65 8.40
N GLN A 82 -10.65 -3.24 9.55
CA GLN A 82 -9.30 -3.64 9.94
C GLN A 82 -9.21 -5.12 10.31
N ARG A 83 -10.24 -5.67 10.99
CA ARG A 83 -10.32 -7.11 11.29
C ARG A 83 -10.41 -7.96 10.03
N SER A 84 -11.27 -7.58 9.08
CA SER A 84 -11.36 -8.28 7.79
C SER A 84 -10.05 -8.22 7.01
N TRP A 85 -9.34 -7.10 7.05
CA TRP A 85 -8.01 -6.99 6.43
C TRP A 85 -6.99 -7.93 7.08
N LEU A 86 -6.99 -8.07 8.42
CA LEU A 86 -6.09 -9.01 9.11
C LEU A 86 -6.37 -10.46 8.69
N GLN A 87 -7.65 -10.86 8.61
CA GLN A 87 -8.03 -12.20 8.17
C GLN A 87 -7.62 -12.48 6.72
N TRP A 88 -7.80 -11.49 5.83
CA TRP A 88 -7.31 -11.59 4.46
C TRP A 88 -5.78 -11.73 4.41
N ARG A 89 -5.03 -10.90 5.15
CA ARG A 89 -3.56 -10.97 5.23
C ARG A 89 -3.08 -12.34 5.69
N GLU A 90 -3.72 -12.92 6.70
CA GLU A 90 -3.41 -14.27 7.19
C GLU A 90 -3.67 -15.33 6.12
N SER A 91 -4.81 -15.25 5.43
CA SER A 91 -5.18 -16.17 4.36
C SER A 91 -4.22 -16.10 3.16
N GLU A 92 -3.82 -14.89 2.77
CA GLU A 92 -2.78 -14.68 1.75
C GLU A 92 -1.44 -15.27 2.20
N GLY A 93 -1.04 -15.06 3.46
CA GLY A 93 0.19 -15.63 4.01
C GLY A 93 0.19 -17.16 3.97
N ALA A 94 -0.95 -17.80 4.27
CA ALA A 94 -1.11 -19.25 4.19
C ALA A 94 -1.05 -19.77 2.74
N LEU A 95 -1.68 -19.05 1.80
CA LEU A 95 -1.57 -19.37 0.37
C LEU A 95 -0.13 -19.25 -0.11
N GLU A 96 0.55 -18.15 0.21
CA GLU A 96 1.94 -17.91 -0.16
C GLU A 96 2.88 -18.98 0.40
N ALA A 97 2.67 -19.43 1.64
CA ALA A 97 3.42 -20.54 2.23
C ALA A 97 3.23 -21.88 1.47
N ALA A 98 2.11 -22.05 0.78
CA ALA A 98 1.86 -23.20 -0.08
C ALA A 98 2.41 -23.03 -1.51
N LEU A 99 2.59 -21.78 -1.97
CA LEU A 99 3.06 -21.45 -3.32
C LEU A 99 4.58 -21.32 -3.42
N TYR A 100 5.22 -20.82 -2.37
CA TYR A 100 6.67 -20.61 -2.33
C TYR A 100 7.36 -21.83 -1.73
N ASP A 101 8.51 -22.22 -2.31
CA ASP A 101 9.19 -23.46 -1.96
C ASP A 101 9.69 -23.46 -0.51
N SER A 102 9.74 -24.64 0.07
CA SER A 102 9.97 -24.96 1.48
C SER A 102 11.38 -24.67 2.01
N GLN A 103 12.31 -24.16 1.18
CA GLN A 103 13.65 -23.80 1.63
C GLN A 103 13.60 -22.48 2.42
N PRO A 104 14.11 -22.44 3.67
CA PRO A 104 14.02 -21.25 4.53
C PRO A 104 14.60 -19.96 3.94
N VAL A 105 15.54 -20.07 3.00
CA VAL A 105 16.16 -18.95 2.27
C VAL A 105 15.32 -18.43 1.10
N ASP A 106 14.31 -19.15 0.63
CA ASP A 106 13.39 -18.75 -0.46
C ASP A 106 12.14 -18.01 0.04
N ASN A 107 11.88 -18.02 1.35
CA ASN A 107 10.77 -17.27 1.98
C ASN A 107 10.95 -15.74 1.98
N LEU A 108 12.02 -15.22 1.37
CA LEU A 108 12.20 -13.78 1.16
C LEU A 108 11.05 -13.17 0.36
N GLN A 109 10.48 -13.92 -0.59
CA GLN A 109 9.36 -13.43 -1.38
C GLN A 109 8.09 -13.26 -0.52
N GLN A 110 7.77 -14.24 0.33
CA GLN A 110 6.65 -14.14 1.26
C GLN A 110 6.84 -12.95 2.22
N ALA A 111 8.04 -12.80 2.80
CA ALA A 111 8.34 -11.69 3.71
C ALA A 111 8.23 -10.32 2.99
N ARG A 112 8.66 -10.23 1.74
CA ARG A 112 8.48 -9.02 0.91
C ARG A 112 7.02 -8.71 0.63
N ASN A 113 6.23 -9.71 0.28
CA ASN A 113 4.80 -9.52 0.04
C ASN A 113 4.08 -9.05 1.31
N ASP A 114 4.45 -9.60 2.47
CA ASP A 114 3.86 -9.18 3.74
C ASP A 114 4.22 -7.73 4.11
N ALA A 115 5.48 -7.33 3.96
CA ALA A 115 5.91 -5.95 4.14
C ALA A 115 5.15 -4.99 3.20
N GLU A 116 4.92 -5.41 1.95
CA GLU A 116 4.17 -4.61 0.97
C GLU A 116 2.68 -4.50 1.33
N ARG A 117 2.05 -5.59 1.81
CA ARG A 117 0.68 -5.55 2.32
C ARG A 117 0.53 -4.57 3.48
N LEU A 118 1.49 -4.56 4.41
CA LEU A 118 1.54 -3.61 5.53
C LEU A 118 1.67 -2.17 5.01
N ARG A 119 2.58 -1.92 4.07
CA ARG A 119 2.78 -0.61 3.43
C ARG A 119 1.49 -0.10 2.78
N VAL A 120 0.88 -0.91 1.91
CA VAL A 120 -0.36 -0.57 1.20
C VAL A 120 -1.48 -0.23 2.18
N ARG A 121 -1.62 -1.01 3.26
CA ARG A 121 -2.64 -0.74 4.27
C ARG A 121 -2.35 0.55 5.04
N ALA A 122 -1.09 0.82 5.36
CA ALA A 122 -0.69 2.08 5.97
C ALA A 122 -1.04 3.27 5.05
N ASP A 123 -0.65 3.21 3.76
CA ASP A 123 -0.99 4.23 2.75
C ASP A 123 -2.50 4.48 2.71
N GLN A 124 -3.31 3.41 2.71
CA GLN A 124 -4.77 3.49 2.65
C GLN A 124 -5.36 4.21 3.86
N LEU A 125 -4.89 3.90 5.07
CA LEU A 125 -5.37 4.53 6.31
C LEU A 125 -4.94 5.99 6.40
N GLU A 126 -3.72 6.32 5.97
CA GLU A 126 -3.24 7.69 5.86
C GLU A 126 -4.04 8.50 4.83
N ALA A 127 -4.42 7.87 3.71
CA ALA A 127 -5.29 8.50 2.73
C ALA A 127 -6.67 8.82 3.31
N TYR A 128 -7.26 7.91 4.08
CA TYR A 128 -8.51 8.19 4.79
C TYR A 128 -8.35 9.31 5.82
N LEU A 129 -7.24 9.34 6.55
CA LEU A 129 -6.97 10.39 7.52
C LEU A 129 -6.94 11.78 6.88
N ARG A 130 -6.39 11.91 5.66
CA ARG A 130 -6.41 13.18 4.89
C ARG A 130 -7.81 13.65 4.48
N LEU A 131 -8.80 12.75 4.44
CA LEU A 131 -10.18 13.11 4.08
C LEU A 131 -11.01 13.55 5.29
N VAL A 132 -10.64 13.11 6.49
CA VAL A 132 -11.37 13.39 7.74
C VAL A 132 -10.61 14.35 8.66
N GLY A 133 -9.54 14.97 8.16
CA GLY A 133 -8.64 15.88 8.86
C GLY A 133 -8.77 17.30 8.37
#